data_AF-A0A2E9AAB3-F1
#
_entry.id   AF-A0A2E9AAB3-F1
#
_cell.length_a   1.000
_cell.length_b   1.000
_cell.length_c   1.000
_cell.angle_alpha   90.00
_cell.angle_beta   90.00
_cell.angle_gamma   90.00
#
_symmetry.space_group_name_H-M   'P 1'
#
loop_
_entity.id
_entity.type
_entity.pdbx_description
1 polymer ?
#
loop_
_entity_poly.entity_id
_entity_poly.type
_entity_poly.pdbx_seq_one_letter_code
_entity_poly.pdbx_strand_id
1 'polypeptide(L)'
;MVNNISKSKYAQQLVKFAKNNLSVTVGIMFVSGILTGWLMFGWWLFPVVWEDADPESLHPHYMSEWVQMSADSYVLTTDIDKAQQRVDWLGEKSLNYIEYARVNALGPEQLRIAQLQSALEVVTESKEPVSQTNQVDDNKDLKEVEKDESGSGLFDRSILISVLGGLAVIGVMSSVGYYAFKYIGLKSKRDLEIAPQYVDNGVATGDEENANVMTPPHTDTLLSDRGAPLSRFMTTYLLGDDLYDDSFGIDDANGDFLGECGMGISDIIGVGEPKKVCAFEIWLFDKNDVRTVTKVLMSEDAFSDEAKRASLAPKGEPVLAESGKEIILETASLHVSARIVDMQYGGGPLPQNSFFNQLTVELSAWRKG
;
A
#
# COMPACT_ATOMS: atom_id res chain seq x y z
N MET A 1 -20.24 18.38 53.65
CA MET A 1 -20.45 17.04 53.06
C MET A 1 -19.23 16.11 53.09
N VAL A 2 -18.00 16.61 53.29
CA VAL A 2 -16.78 15.77 53.30
C VAL A 2 -16.60 14.91 54.57
N ASN A 3 -17.18 15.35 55.72
CA ASN A 3 -17.03 14.64 57.00
C ASN A 3 -17.89 13.38 57.20
N ASN A 4 -18.77 13.03 56.26
CA ASN A 4 -19.61 11.83 56.37
C ASN A 4 -19.11 10.63 55.54
N ILE A 5 -18.11 10.82 54.68
CA ILE A 5 -17.57 9.73 53.85
C ILE A 5 -16.64 8.84 54.68
N SER A 6 -15.93 9.38 55.67
CA SER A 6 -14.99 8.62 56.52
C SER A 6 -15.66 7.69 57.55
N LYS A 7 -16.97 7.85 57.79
CA LYS A 7 -17.77 6.98 58.68
C LYS A 7 -18.54 5.89 57.93
N SER A 8 -18.48 5.87 56.60
CA SER A 8 -19.03 4.79 55.78
C SER A 8 -18.25 3.50 56.04
N LYS A 9 -18.93 2.43 56.46
CA LYS A 9 -18.32 1.10 56.61
C LYS A 9 -17.58 0.66 55.34
N TYR A 10 -18.08 1.06 54.16
CA TYR A 10 -17.46 0.78 52.87
C TYR A 10 -16.12 1.49 52.68
N ALA A 11 -16.04 2.78 53.04
CA ALA A 11 -14.78 3.53 52.95
C ALA A 11 -13.70 2.95 53.88
N GLN A 12 -14.08 2.51 55.07
CA GLN A 12 -13.14 1.88 56.01
C GLN A 12 -12.69 0.49 55.53
N GLN A 13 -13.58 -0.29 54.91
CA GLN A 13 -13.22 -1.57 54.30
C GLN A 13 -12.27 -1.39 53.11
N LEU A 14 -12.49 -0.38 52.27
CA LEU A 14 -11.60 -0.05 51.15
C LEU A 14 -10.22 0.38 51.62
N VAL A 15 -10.13 1.22 52.67
CA VAL A 15 -8.84 1.62 53.25
C VAL A 15 -8.11 0.41 53.87
N LYS A 16 -8.84 -0.50 54.52
CA LYS A 16 -8.26 -1.73 55.09
C LYS A 16 -7.79 -2.69 53.99
N PHE A 17 -8.56 -2.84 52.92
CA PHE A 17 -8.18 -3.63 51.74
C PHE A 17 -6.96 -3.03 51.04
N ALA A 18 -6.92 -1.71 50.88
CA ALA A 18 -5.80 -1.00 50.25
C ALA A 18 -4.49 -1.15 51.03
N LYS A 19 -4.56 -1.14 52.36
CA LYS A 19 -3.39 -1.35 53.22
C LYS A 19 -2.88 -2.79 53.20
N ASN A 20 -3.77 -3.77 53.13
CA ASN A 20 -3.38 -5.19 53.11
C ASN A 20 -2.93 -5.66 51.71
N ASN A 21 -3.45 -5.08 50.64
CA ASN A 21 -3.21 -5.49 49.26
C ASN A 21 -2.64 -4.33 48.44
N LEU A 22 -1.48 -3.82 48.87
CA LEU A 22 -0.82 -2.66 48.27
C LEU A 22 -0.61 -2.85 46.75
N SER A 23 -0.12 -4.02 46.33
CA SER A 23 0.14 -4.33 44.91
C SER A 23 -1.12 -4.28 44.04
N VAL A 24 -2.26 -4.78 44.54
CA VAL A 24 -3.54 -4.75 43.82
C VAL A 24 -4.06 -3.32 43.70
N THR A 25 -3.90 -2.53 44.77
CA THR A 25 -4.32 -1.13 44.78
C THR A 25 -3.51 -0.28 43.81
N VAL A 26 -2.19 -0.48 43.77
CA VAL A 26 -1.30 0.17 42.80
C VAL A 26 -1.67 -0.24 41.38
N GLY A 27 -1.95 -1.53 41.14
CA GLY A 27 -2.40 -2.02 39.83
C GLY A 27 -3.71 -1.37 39.36
N ILE A 28 -4.71 -1.26 40.24
CA ILE A 28 -5.98 -0.59 39.92
C ILE A 28 -5.76 0.88 39.60
N MET A 29 -4.99 1.62 40.41
CA MET A 29 -4.69 3.03 40.13
C MET A 29 -3.95 3.22 38.81
N PHE A 30 -3.01 2.34 38.49
CA PHE A 30 -2.26 2.40 37.23
C PHE A 30 -3.18 2.19 36.02
N VAL A 31 -4.03 1.16 36.06
CA VAL A 31 -5.00 0.88 35.00
C VAL A 31 -6.01 2.02 34.85
N SER A 32 -6.53 2.54 35.96
CA SER A 32 -7.42 3.72 35.94
C SER A 32 -6.73 4.95 35.37
N GLY A 33 -5.44 5.15 35.66
CA GLY A 33 -4.64 6.23 35.08
C GLY A 33 -4.48 6.09 33.57
N ILE A 34 -4.17 4.89 33.07
CA ILE A 34 -4.07 4.62 31.63
C ILE A 34 -5.41 4.85 30.94
N LEU A 35 -6.50 4.31 31.48
CA LEU A 35 -7.84 4.49 30.92
C LEU A 35 -8.25 5.96 30.85
N THR A 36 -7.99 6.71 31.93
CA THR A 36 -8.30 8.14 31.98
C THR A 36 -7.44 8.94 31.02
N GLY A 37 -6.14 8.61 30.93
CA GLY A 37 -5.22 9.21 29.97
C GLY A 37 -5.67 8.95 28.53
N TRP A 38 -5.90 7.69 28.17
CA TRP A 38 -6.33 7.32 26.82
C TRP A 38 -7.63 8.03 26.42
N LEU A 39 -8.63 8.07 27.31
CA LEU A 39 -9.90 8.74 27.03
C LEU A 39 -9.73 10.26 26.84
N MET A 40 -8.91 10.91 27.67
CA MET A 40 -8.61 12.34 27.56
C MET A 40 -7.82 12.67 26.29
N PHE A 41 -6.76 11.91 26.01
CA PHE A 41 -5.89 12.20 24.87
C PHE A 41 -6.54 11.84 23.54
N GLY A 42 -7.21 10.69 23.43
CA GLY A 42 -7.75 10.20 22.17
C GLY A 42 -9.02 10.90 21.68
N TRP A 43 -9.74 11.59 22.57
CA TRP A 43 -11.04 12.19 22.22
C TRP A 43 -11.20 13.66 22.59
N TRP A 44 -10.52 14.15 23.63
CA TRP A 44 -10.59 15.57 24.02
C TRP A 44 -9.42 16.37 23.45
N LEU A 45 -8.17 15.91 23.64
CA LEU A 45 -7.01 16.69 23.18
C LEU A 45 -6.81 16.63 21.66
N PHE A 46 -7.14 15.50 21.05
CA PHE A 46 -7.06 15.28 19.60
C PHE A 46 -8.41 14.77 19.09
N PRO A 47 -9.41 15.65 18.88
CA PRO A 47 -10.67 15.21 18.30
C PRO A 47 -10.43 14.66 16.89
N VAL A 48 -11.01 13.50 16.59
CA VAL A 48 -11.00 12.94 15.24
C VAL A 48 -11.91 13.80 14.38
N VAL A 49 -11.32 14.52 13.43
CA VAL A 49 -12.04 15.25 12.39
C VAL A 49 -12.01 14.39 11.14
N TRP A 50 -13.18 14.04 10.63
CA TRP A 50 -13.32 13.45 9.29
C TRP A 50 -13.44 14.62 8.32
N GLU A 51 -12.43 14.77 7.46
CA GLU A 51 -12.46 15.72 6.36
C GLU A 51 -13.04 15.00 5.14
N ASP A 52 -13.92 15.67 4.39
CA ASP A 52 -14.52 15.07 3.20
C ASP A 52 -13.39 14.73 2.21
N ALA A 53 -13.34 13.47 1.78
CA ALA A 53 -12.29 12.98 0.90
C ALA A 53 -12.64 13.28 -0.56
N ASP A 54 -11.90 14.20 -1.18
CA ASP A 54 -12.01 14.49 -2.61
C ASP A 54 -11.42 13.34 -3.47
N PRO A 55 -11.83 13.19 -4.75
CA PRO A 55 -11.26 12.21 -5.67
C PRO A 55 -9.73 12.24 -5.81
N GLU A 56 -9.08 13.37 -5.51
CA GLU A 56 -7.62 13.47 -5.41
C GLU A 56 -7.00 12.55 -4.34
N SER A 57 -7.76 12.14 -3.34
CA SER A 57 -7.30 11.22 -2.29
C SER A 57 -7.53 9.74 -2.61
N LEU A 58 -8.13 9.43 -3.76
CA LEU A 58 -8.40 8.05 -4.17
C LEU A 58 -7.12 7.28 -4.50
N HIS A 59 -7.20 5.95 -4.42
CA HIS A 59 -6.15 5.09 -4.97
C HIS A 59 -6.01 5.32 -6.49
N PRO A 60 -4.80 5.23 -7.09
CA PRO A 60 -4.60 5.45 -8.53
C PRO A 60 -5.52 4.63 -9.44
N HIS A 61 -5.83 3.39 -9.05
CA HIS A 61 -6.80 2.56 -9.76
C HIS A 61 -8.21 3.21 -9.76
N TYR A 62 -8.71 3.66 -8.61
CA TYR A 62 -10.01 4.33 -8.52
C TYR A 62 -10.01 5.72 -9.17
N MET A 63 -8.87 6.41 -9.22
CA MET A 63 -8.74 7.63 -10.02
C MET A 63 -8.93 7.35 -11.51
N SER A 64 -8.42 6.22 -12.01
CA SER A 64 -8.64 5.81 -13.40
C SER A 64 -10.11 5.45 -13.68
N GLU A 65 -10.78 4.76 -12.76
CA GLU A 65 -12.22 4.50 -12.84
C GLU A 65 -13.05 5.79 -12.77
N TRP A 66 -12.63 6.76 -11.94
CA TRP A 66 -13.25 8.07 -11.88
C TRP A 66 -13.18 8.82 -13.22
N VAL A 67 -12.04 8.74 -13.91
CA VAL A 67 -11.90 9.27 -15.28
C VAL A 67 -12.86 8.54 -16.23
N GLN A 68 -12.94 7.21 -16.17
CA GLN A 68 -13.84 6.42 -17.01
C GLN A 68 -15.30 6.84 -16.79
N MET A 69 -15.75 6.95 -15.55
CA MET A 69 -17.10 7.43 -15.21
C MET A 69 -17.34 8.87 -15.70
N SER A 70 -16.33 9.72 -15.61
CA SER A 70 -16.39 11.10 -16.12
C SER A 70 -16.53 11.12 -17.64
N ALA A 71 -15.79 10.27 -18.36
CA ALA A 71 -15.87 10.10 -19.81
C ALA A 71 -17.22 9.53 -20.24
N ASP A 72 -17.72 8.52 -19.52
CA ASP A 72 -19.03 7.92 -19.79
C ASP A 72 -20.16 8.93 -19.61
N SER A 73 -20.12 9.70 -18.54
CA SER A 73 -21.09 10.77 -18.32
C SER A 73 -20.98 11.87 -19.38
N TYR A 74 -19.76 12.21 -19.81
CA TYR A 74 -19.55 13.19 -20.88
C TYR A 74 -20.16 12.72 -22.19
N VAL A 75 -19.93 11.47 -22.58
CA VAL A 75 -20.49 10.90 -23.82
C VAL A 75 -22.02 10.88 -23.80
N LEU A 76 -22.62 10.64 -22.63
CA LEU A 76 -24.08 10.63 -22.48
C LEU A 76 -24.71 12.03 -22.45
N THR A 77 -24.03 13.01 -21.85
CA THR A 77 -24.62 14.33 -21.59
C THR A 77 -24.10 15.43 -22.51
N THR A 78 -22.94 15.22 -23.14
CA THR A 78 -22.16 16.21 -23.91
C THR A 78 -21.85 17.49 -23.12
N ASP A 79 -21.92 17.42 -21.79
CA ASP A 79 -21.72 18.57 -20.88
C ASP A 79 -20.23 18.68 -20.51
N ILE A 80 -19.51 19.54 -21.23
CA ILE A 80 -18.06 19.71 -21.03
C ILE A 80 -17.75 20.39 -19.69
N ASP A 81 -18.59 21.34 -19.26
CA ASP A 81 -18.36 22.07 -18.01
C ASP A 81 -18.41 21.13 -16.79
N LYS A 82 -19.39 20.22 -16.76
CA LYS A 82 -19.45 19.18 -15.71
C LYS A 82 -18.31 18.19 -15.82
N ALA A 83 -17.90 17.83 -17.03
CA ALA A 83 -16.80 16.89 -17.23
C ALA A 83 -15.47 17.47 -16.74
N GLN A 84 -15.19 18.74 -17.08
CA GLN A 84 -14.03 19.47 -16.58
C GLN A 84 -14.06 19.55 -15.05
N GLN A 85 -15.19 19.93 -14.45
CA GLN A 85 -15.31 20.01 -13.00
C GLN A 85 -14.95 18.69 -12.30
N ARG A 86 -15.40 17.55 -12.85
CA ARG A 86 -15.10 16.22 -12.28
C ARG A 86 -13.65 15.83 -12.44
N VAL A 87 -13.04 16.20 -13.55
CA VAL A 87 -11.61 15.96 -13.79
C VAL A 87 -10.76 16.86 -12.88
N ASP A 88 -11.19 18.11 -12.65
CA ASP A 88 -10.51 19.05 -11.74
C ASP A 88 -10.48 18.53 -10.29
N TRP A 89 -11.44 17.71 -9.89
CA TRP A 89 -11.45 17.07 -8.56
C TRP A 89 -10.32 16.06 -8.34
N LEU A 90 -9.62 15.63 -9.41
CA LEU A 90 -8.41 14.80 -9.31
C LEU A 90 -7.14 15.63 -9.03
N GLY A 91 -7.26 16.96 -8.93
CA GLY A 91 -6.16 17.87 -8.65
C GLY A 91 -5.24 18.12 -9.85
N GLU A 92 -4.03 18.60 -9.58
CA GLU A 92 -3.05 19.06 -10.58
C GLU A 92 -2.60 17.94 -11.54
N LYS A 93 -2.70 16.67 -11.12
CA LYS A 93 -2.29 15.49 -11.91
C LYS A 93 -3.42 14.88 -12.72
N SER A 94 -4.58 15.52 -12.81
CA SER A 94 -5.77 15.02 -13.51
C SER A 94 -5.48 14.56 -14.95
N LEU A 95 -4.66 15.30 -15.70
CA LEU A 95 -4.25 14.94 -17.07
C LEU A 95 -3.44 13.64 -17.14
N ASN A 96 -2.57 13.38 -16.16
CA ASN A 96 -1.79 12.14 -16.11
C ASN A 96 -2.69 10.94 -15.88
N TYR A 97 -3.74 11.09 -15.06
CA TYR A 97 -4.71 10.03 -14.82
C TYR A 97 -5.64 9.81 -16.01
N ILE A 98 -5.97 10.86 -16.77
CA ILE A 98 -6.68 10.71 -18.05
C ILE A 98 -5.87 9.87 -19.02
N GLU A 99 -4.58 10.20 -19.18
CA GLU A 99 -3.69 9.46 -20.06
C GLU A 99 -3.51 8.01 -19.59
N TYR A 100 -3.30 7.81 -18.28
CA TYR A 100 -3.21 6.48 -17.68
C TYR A 100 -4.48 5.65 -17.94
N ALA A 101 -5.67 6.22 -17.72
CA ALA A 101 -6.93 5.54 -17.97
C ALA A 101 -7.10 5.21 -19.47
N ARG A 102 -6.68 6.11 -20.37
CA ARG A 102 -6.75 5.91 -21.83
C ARG A 102 -5.82 4.79 -22.31
N VAL A 103 -4.60 4.70 -21.78
CA VAL A 103 -3.61 3.69 -22.17
C VAL A 103 -4.02 2.29 -21.68
N ASN A 104 -4.65 2.22 -20.50
CA ASN A 104 -5.06 0.95 -19.90
C ASN A 104 -6.49 0.49 -20.30
N ALA A 105 -7.31 1.37 -20.86
CA ALA A 105 -8.63 1.01 -21.36
C ALA A 105 -8.58 0.30 -22.72
N LEU A 106 -9.52 -0.61 -22.96
CA LEU A 106 -9.65 -1.36 -24.21
C LEU A 106 -10.98 -1.07 -24.91
N GLY A 107 -10.94 -1.01 -26.25
CA GLY A 107 -12.14 -0.96 -27.09
C GLY A 107 -12.98 0.32 -26.92
N PRO A 108 -14.32 0.22 -26.74
CA PRO A 108 -15.20 1.39 -26.67
C PRO A 108 -14.86 2.35 -25.53
N GLU A 109 -14.30 1.86 -24.44
CA GLU A 109 -13.92 2.68 -23.29
C GLU A 109 -12.78 3.64 -23.61
N GLN A 110 -11.72 3.15 -24.25
CA GLN A 110 -10.60 3.98 -24.69
C GLN A 110 -11.06 5.13 -25.59
N LEU A 111 -12.03 4.86 -26.48
CA LEU A 111 -12.59 5.89 -27.35
C LEU A 111 -13.33 6.98 -26.56
N ARG A 112 -14.11 6.60 -25.53
CA ARG A 112 -14.84 7.56 -24.69
C ARG A 112 -13.88 8.45 -23.91
N ILE A 113 -12.81 7.89 -23.36
CA ILE A 113 -11.76 8.64 -22.66
C ILE A 113 -11.02 9.59 -23.62
N ALA A 114 -10.69 9.13 -24.83
CA ALA A 114 -10.05 9.97 -25.85
C ALA A 114 -10.95 11.14 -26.31
N GLN A 115 -12.26 10.92 -26.40
CA GLN A 115 -13.24 11.98 -26.69
C GLN A 115 -13.31 13.01 -25.57
N LEU A 116 -13.33 12.57 -24.31
CA LEU A 116 -13.26 13.46 -23.16
C LEU A 116 -11.97 14.29 -23.22
N GLN A 117 -10.80 13.65 -23.38
CA GLN A 117 -9.51 14.34 -23.43
C GLN A 117 -9.49 15.43 -24.52
N SER A 118 -9.91 15.09 -25.73
CA SER A 118 -9.96 16.05 -26.86
C SER A 118 -10.88 17.24 -26.55
N ALA A 119 -11.99 17.02 -25.85
CA ALA A 119 -12.91 18.08 -25.48
C ALA A 119 -12.34 19.03 -24.40
N LEU A 120 -11.58 18.50 -23.44
CA LEU A 120 -10.92 19.32 -22.40
C LEU A 120 -9.74 20.12 -22.95
N GLU A 121 -9.00 19.57 -23.93
CA GLU A 121 -7.92 20.27 -24.63
C GLU A 121 -8.46 21.53 -25.35
N VAL A 122 -9.61 21.41 -26.05
CA VAL A 122 -10.25 22.57 -26.72
C VAL A 122 -10.71 23.64 -25.73
N VAL A 123 -11.22 23.26 -24.55
CA VAL A 123 -11.59 24.22 -23.50
C VAL A 123 -10.38 24.93 -22.94
N THR A 124 -9.25 24.23 -22.85
CA THR A 124 -7.98 24.80 -22.38
C THR A 124 -7.42 25.81 -23.38
N GLU A 125 -7.44 25.49 -24.68
CA GLU A 125 -7.06 26.44 -25.74
C GLU A 125 -7.98 27.66 -25.81
N SER A 126 -9.28 27.51 -25.51
CA SER A 126 -10.22 28.63 -25.50
C SER A 126 -10.06 29.61 -24.33
N LYS A 127 -9.32 29.22 -23.29
CA LYS A 127 -9.01 30.05 -22.11
C LYS A 127 -7.66 30.77 -22.22
N GLU A 128 -6.84 30.48 -23.22
CA GLU A 128 -5.62 31.24 -23.48
C GLU A 128 -5.92 32.49 -24.33
N PRO A 129 -5.60 33.71 -23.86
CA PRO A 129 -5.70 34.90 -24.70
C PRO A 129 -4.58 34.85 -25.74
N VAL A 130 -4.97 34.81 -27.02
CA VAL A 130 -4.11 35.10 -28.16
C VAL A 130 -3.47 36.48 -27.96
N SER A 131 -2.23 36.52 -27.48
CA SER A 131 -1.38 37.71 -27.55
C SER A 131 -0.43 37.57 -28.72
N GLN A 132 -0.91 37.98 -29.90
CA GLN A 132 -0.03 38.38 -30.98
C GLN A 132 0.55 39.76 -30.67
N THR A 133 1.86 39.86 -30.85
CA THR A 133 2.71 41.05 -30.81
C THR A 133 2.12 42.23 -31.56
N ASN A 134 2.04 43.39 -30.91
CA ASN A 134 2.40 44.70 -31.49
C ASN A 134 2.64 45.72 -30.36
N GLN A 135 3.84 46.29 -30.35
CA GLN A 135 4.20 47.48 -29.57
C GLN A 135 3.48 48.71 -30.16
N VAL A 136 3.03 49.63 -29.30
CA VAL A 136 3.43 51.08 -29.23
C VAL A 136 2.81 51.68 -27.96
N ASP A 137 3.68 52.26 -27.13
CA ASP A 137 3.56 53.39 -26.19
C ASP A 137 2.15 53.95 -25.84
N ASP A 138 1.80 54.02 -24.55
CA ASP A 138 2.03 55.26 -23.74
C ASP A 138 1.57 55.10 -22.27
N ASN A 139 2.33 55.74 -21.39
CA ASN A 139 2.20 55.97 -19.94
C ASN A 139 0.79 56.02 -19.29
N LYS A 140 0.58 55.34 -18.14
CA LYS A 140 0.39 55.96 -16.80
C LYS A 140 -0.05 54.99 -15.68
N ASP A 141 0.47 55.33 -14.49
CA ASP A 141 0.01 55.07 -13.13
C ASP A 141 0.22 53.68 -12.50
N LEU A 142 1.41 53.59 -11.91
CA LEU A 142 1.74 52.81 -10.72
C LEU A 142 0.75 53.10 -9.57
N LYS A 143 0.18 52.04 -9.00
CA LYS A 143 -0.16 51.99 -7.58
C LYS A 143 0.44 50.72 -6.98
N GLU A 144 1.57 50.95 -6.33
CA GLU A 144 2.18 50.11 -5.33
C GLU A 144 1.38 50.24 -4.01
N VAL A 145 1.00 49.11 -3.41
CA VAL A 145 0.72 49.05 -1.97
C VAL A 145 1.54 47.88 -1.42
N GLU A 146 2.58 48.30 -0.71
CA GLU A 146 3.49 47.53 0.12
C GLU A 146 2.83 47.16 1.48
N LYS A 147 3.49 46.23 2.18
CA LYS A 147 3.49 45.91 3.64
C LYS A 147 2.63 44.74 4.13
N ASP A 148 3.13 43.83 4.99
CA ASP A 148 4.32 43.87 5.86
C ASP A 148 4.86 42.44 6.13
N GLU A 149 6.18 42.27 6.03
CA GLU A 149 6.93 41.31 6.86
C GLU A 149 7.19 41.94 8.23
N SER A 150 6.96 41.18 9.31
CA SER A 150 7.88 40.98 10.44
C SER A 150 7.12 40.54 11.70
N GLY A 151 7.54 39.41 12.26
CA GLY A 151 6.95 38.84 13.47
C GLY A 151 7.72 37.62 13.98
N SER A 152 9.03 37.77 14.16
CA SER A 152 9.87 36.86 14.91
C SER A 152 9.28 36.52 16.30
N GLY A 153 9.24 35.23 16.64
CA GLY A 153 9.33 34.78 18.03
C GLY A 153 8.08 34.15 18.63
N LEU A 154 7.70 32.94 18.22
CA LEU A 154 6.78 32.08 18.99
C LEU A 154 7.06 30.55 18.95
N PHE A 155 8.15 30.07 18.34
CA PHE A 155 8.41 28.62 18.17
C PHE A 155 9.51 28.00 19.04
N ASP A 156 10.05 28.70 20.05
CA ASP A 156 11.30 28.24 20.73
C ASP A 156 11.15 27.81 22.21
N ARG A 157 9.96 27.37 22.62
CA ARG A 157 9.75 26.81 23.99
C ARG A 157 8.98 25.49 24.04
N SER A 158 8.25 25.10 23.00
CA SER A 158 7.46 23.85 22.96
C SER A 158 8.29 22.63 22.56
N ILE A 159 9.32 22.82 21.71
CA ILE A 159 10.22 21.74 21.29
C ILE A 159 11.16 21.33 22.44
N LEU A 160 11.71 22.30 23.19
CA LEU A 160 12.57 22.01 24.33
C LEU A 160 11.84 21.27 25.48
N ILE A 161 10.56 21.57 25.74
CA ILE A 161 9.78 20.89 26.78
C ILE A 161 9.37 19.48 26.34
N SER A 162 9.04 19.27 25.05
CA SER A 162 8.74 17.93 24.53
C SER A 162 9.98 17.03 24.49
N VAL A 163 11.15 17.57 24.14
CA VAL A 163 12.41 16.82 24.14
C VAL A 163 12.86 16.48 25.56
N LEU A 164 12.72 17.39 26.53
CA LEU A 164 13.03 17.10 27.94
C LEU A 164 12.06 16.07 28.55
N GLY A 165 10.77 16.17 28.21
CA GLY A 165 9.73 15.22 28.64
C GLY A 165 9.95 13.82 28.09
N GLY A 166 10.31 13.71 26.80
CA GLY A 166 10.65 12.44 26.17
C GLY A 166 11.90 11.78 26.78
N LEU A 167 12.95 12.55 27.05
CA LEU A 167 14.18 12.05 27.68
C LEU A 167 13.96 11.54 29.11
N ALA A 168 13.10 12.20 29.89
CA ALA A 168 12.76 11.73 31.24
C ALA A 168 12.03 10.38 31.22
N VAL A 169 11.11 10.17 30.26
CA VAL A 169 10.40 8.89 30.10
C VAL A 169 11.34 7.78 29.64
N ILE A 170 12.23 8.06 28.70
CA ILE A 170 13.24 7.09 28.24
C ILE A 170 14.20 6.72 29.39
N GLY A 171 14.59 7.68 30.24
CA GLY A 171 15.43 7.42 31.40
C GLY A 171 14.77 6.51 32.45
N VAL A 172 13.48 6.70 32.70
CA VAL A 172 12.70 5.85 33.63
C VAL A 172 12.47 4.45 33.03
N MET A 173 12.17 4.35 31.73
CA MET A 173 11.98 3.06 31.07
C MET A 173 13.28 2.25 30.95
N SER A 174 14.41 2.92 30.68
CA SER A 174 15.73 2.28 30.60
C SER A 174 16.21 1.76 31.96
N SER A 175 15.91 2.49 33.04
CA SER A 175 16.25 2.05 34.40
C SER A 175 15.39 0.86 34.84
N VAL A 176 14.10 0.84 34.52
CA VAL A 176 13.23 -0.33 34.78
C VAL A 176 13.68 -1.55 33.95
N GLY A 177 14.00 -1.37 32.67
CA GLY A 177 14.52 -2.43 31.80
C GLY A 177 15.85 -3.02 32.27
N TYR A 178 16.79 -2.17 32.71
CA TYR A 178 18.07 -2.60 33.26
C TYR A 178 17.91 -3.42 34.56
N TYR A 179 16.99 -3.01 35.45
CA TYR A 179 16.69 -3.78 36.66
C TYR A 179 16.00 -5.12 36.35
N ALA A 180 15.10 -5.18 35.36
CA ALA A 180 14.49 -6.44 34.92
C ALA A 180 15.53 -7.40 34.31
N PHE A 181 16.42 -6.91 33.45
CA PHE A 181 17.48 -7.70 32.82
C PHE A 181 18.50 -8.24 33.84
N LYS A 182 18.80 -7.48 34.90
CA LYS A 182 19.72 -7.91 35.97
C LYS A 182 19.14 -9.00 36.88
N TYR A 183 17.82 -9.02 37.09
CA TYR A 183 17.17 -9.98 38.00
C TYR A 183 16.61 -11.22 37.29
N ILE A 184 16.43 -11.19 35.97
CA ILE A 184 16.05 -12.35 35.16
C ILE A 184 17.33 -12.98 34.59
N GLY A 185 17.97 -13.82 35.39
CA GLY A 185 19.17 -14.56 34.99
C GLY A 185 18.91 -15.46 33.78
N LEU A 186 19.36 -15.02 32.61
CA LEU A 186 19.35 -15.78 31.36
C LEU A 186 20.31 -16.98 31.50
N LYS A 187 19.74 -18.18 31.75
CA LYS A 187 20.45 -19.44 31.54
C LYS A 187 20.71 -19.62 30.05
N SER A 188 21.99 -19.64 29.70
CA SER A 188 22.51 -19.83 28.35
C SER A 188 22.60 -21.32 27.96
N LYS A 189 22.42 -21.55 26.65
CA LYS A 189 22.68 -22.76 25.82
C LYS A 189 21.63 -23.89 25.84
N ARG A 190 21.13 -24.23 24.64
CA ARG A 190 21.50 -25.48 23.92
C ARG A 190 21.47 -25.26 22.41
N ASP A 191 22.54 -25.70 21.77
CA ASP A 191 22.73 -25.81 20.33
C ASP A 191 21.77 -26.87 19.76
N LEU A 192 21.09 -26.55 18.65
CA LEU A 192 20.31 -27.51 17.86
C LEU A 192 21.12 -27.86 16.61
N GLU A 193 21.70 -29.05 16.66
CA GLU A 193 22.44 -29.73 15.59
C GLU A 193 21.44 -30.25 14.54
N ILE A 194 21.49 -29.73 13.32
CA ILE A 194 20.70 -30.22 12.18
C ILE A 194 21.65 -31.05 11.29
N ALA A 195 21.38 -32.36 11.21
CA ALA A 195 22.07 -33.26 10.29
C ALA A 195 21.48 -33.16 8.87
N PRO A 196 22.28 -33.08 7.80
CA PRO A 196 21.78 -33.08 6.43
C PRO A 196 21.41 -34.51 5.98
N GLN A 197 20.19 -34.67 5.46
CA GLN A 197 19.75 -35.88 4.74
C GLN A 197 20.11 -35.74 3.26
N TYR A 198 20.90 -36.68 2.76
CA TYR A 198 21.29 -36.85 1.36
C TYR A 198 20.17 -37.54 0.58
N VAL A 199 19.68 -36.93 -0.50
CA VAL A 199 18.74 -37.58 -1.43
C VAL A 199 19.43 -37.75 -2.78
N ASP A 200 19.42 -39.01 -3.22
CA ASP A 200 20.09 -39.61 -4.36
C ASP A 200 19.35 -39.29 -5.68
N ASN A 201 20.09 -38.78 -6.68
CA ASN A 201 19.56 -38.48 -8.01
C ASN A 201 19.71 -39.69 -8.93
N GLY A 202 18.59 -40.36 -9.21
CA GLY A 202 18.48 -41.41 -10.22
C GLY A 202 18.37 -40.87 -11.66
N VAL A 203 18.94 -41.61 -12.59
CA VAL A 203 19.29 -41.27 -13.99
C VAL A 203 18.11 -41.37 -14.98
N ALA A 204 18.20 -40.55 -16.03
CA ALA A 204 17.32 -40.43 -17.19
C ALA A 204 17.32 -41.63 -18.17
N THR A 205 16.19 -41.86 -18.83
CA THR A 205 16.08 -42.49 -20.16
C THR A 205 14.98 -41.78 -20.95
N GLY A 206 15.31 -41.34 -22.17
CA GLY A 206 14.42 -40.56 -23.03
C GLY A 206 13.51 -41.39 -23.93
N ASP A 207 12.78 -40.68 -24.79
CA ASP A 207 12.57 -40.99 -26.21
C ASP A 207 11.94 -39.76 -26.90
N GLU A 208 12.42 -39.47 -28.11
CA GLU A 208 12.02 -38.37 -29.00
C GLU A 208 10.80 -38.77 -29.85
N GLU A 209 9.88 -37.85 -30.16
CA GLU A 209 9.28 -37.79 -31.50
C GLU A 209 8.77 -36.38 -31.88
N ASN A 210 9.04 -36.02 -33.13
CA ASN A 210 8.82 -34.75 -33.82
C ASN A 210 7.35 -34.42 -34.14
N ALA A 211 7.00 -33.13 -34.20
CA ALA A 211 6.40 -32.52 -35.40
C ALA A 211 6.35 -30.98 -35.30
N ASN A 212 6.97 -30.34 -36.28
CA ASN A 212 7.02 -28.90 -36.49
C ASN A 212 5.78 -28.45 -37.29
N VAL A 213 4.97 -27.53 -36.77
CA VAL A 213 3.97 -26.79 -37.56
C VAL A 213 4.01 -25.31 -37.18
N MET A 214 4.37 -24.48 -38.16
CA MET A 214 4.37 -23.02 -38.10
C MET A 214 3.01 -22.49 -38.57
N THR A 215 2.32 -21.72 -37.71
CA THR A 215 1.25 -20.77 -38.07
C THR A 215 1.15 -19.69 -36.98
N PRO A 216 1.18 -18.38 -37.31
CA PRO A 216 0.83 -17.30 -36.38
C PRO A 216 -0.60 -16.75 -36.68
N PRO A 217 -1.14 -15.81 -35.89
CA PRO A 217 -1.61 -15.93 -34.51
C PRO A 217 -3.14 -15.63 -34.41
N HIS A 218 -3.77 -16.03 -33.30
CA HIS A 218 -4.88 -15.37 -32.57
C HIS A 218 -5.85 -16.38 -31.93
N THR A 219 -6.27 -15.98 -30.72
CA THR A 219 -7.51 -16.35 -30.01
C THR A 219 -7.43 -17.52 -29.02
N ASP A 220 -7.33 -17.14 -27.76
CA ASP A 220 -7.95 -17.76 -26.57
C ASP A 220 -8.43 -19.20 -26.70
N THR A 221 -7.58 -20.17 -26.35
CA THR A 221 -8.04 -21.41 -25.68
C THR A 221 -6.87 -22.18 -25.06
N LEU A 222 -6.32 -21.68 -23.95
CA LEU A 222 -5.80 -22.57 -22.92
C LEU A 222 -6.84 -22.55 -21.80
N LEU A 223 -7.94 -23.28 -22.03
CA LEU A 223 -8.76 -23.77 -20.94
C LEU A 223 -7.83 -24.66 -20.12
N SER A 224 -7.28 -24.12 -19.03
CA SER A 224 -6.75 -24.94 -17.95
C SER A 224 -7.76 -26.05 -17.66
N ASP A 225 -7.32 -27.26 -17.33
CA ASP A 225 -8.17 -28.40 -16.91
C ASP A 225 -9.15 -28.08 -15.75
N ARG A 226 -9.08 -26.85 -15.20
CA ARG A 226 -9.87 -26.28 -14.12
C ARG A 226 -11.13 -25.51 -14.59
N GLY A 227 -11.36 -25.38 -15.90
CA GLY A 227 -12.47 -24.58 -16.44
C GLY A 227 -12.21 -23.07 -16.42
N ALA A 228 -13.26 -22.26 -16.60
CA ALA A 228 -13.15 -20.80 -16.60
C ALA A 228 -12.81 -20.28 -15.18
N PRO A 229 -11.94 -19.25 -15.05
CA PRO A 229 -11.66 -18.64 -13.77
C PRO A 229 -12.90 -17.98 -13.17
N LEU A 230 -12.99 -17.96 -11.85
CA LEU A 230 -13.99 -17.19 -11.09
C LEU A 230 -13.82 -15.70 -11.35
N SER A 231 -12.57 -15.24 -11.36
CA SER A 231 -12.21 -13.85 -11.59
C SER A 231 -10.83 -13.76 -12.23
N ARG A 232 -10.60 -12.66 -12.96
CA ARG A 232 -9.31 -12.31 -13.54
C ARG A 232 -9.07 -10.82 -13.30
N PHE A 233 -7.94 -10.52 -12.71
CA PHE A 233 -7.49 -9.16 -12.40
C PHE A 233 -6.19 -8.88 -13.10
N MET A 234 -5.95 -7.61 -13.40
CA MET A 234 -4.67 -7.14 -13.89
C MET A 234 -4.23 -6.01 -12.98
N THR A 235 -3.01 -6.12 -12.46
CA THR A 235 -2.42 -5.10 -11.60
C THR A 235 -1.07 -4.71 -12.16
N THR A 236 -0.75 -3.41 -12.07
CA THR A 236 0.49 -2.84 -12.60
C THR A 236 1.11 -1.91 -11.58
N TYR A 237 2.32 -2.23 -11.15
CA TYR A 237 3.20 -1.29 -10.48
C TYR A 237 3.94 -0.44 -11.52
N LEU A 238 4.06 0.86 -11.25
CA LEU A 238 4.93 1.80 -11.96
C LEU A 238 5.85 2.53 -10.98
N LEU A 239 7.09 2.79 -11.40
CA LEU A 239 8.04 3.56 -10.61
C LEU A 239 7.46 4.94 -10.27
N GLY A 240 7.43 5.27 -8.98
CA GLY A 240 6.75 6.45 -8.46
C GLY A 240 5.51 6.13 -7.63
N ASP A 241 4.98 4.92 -7.73
CA ASP A 241 3.92 4.44 -6.85
C ASP A 241 4.51 3.84 -5.55
N ASP A 242 4.93 4.72 -4.64
CA ASP A 242 5.66 4.35 -3.43
C ASP A 242 4.77 3.70 -2.34
N LEU A 243 3.47 3.62 -2.59
CA LEU A 243 2.43 3.07 -1.72
C LEU A 243 1.65 1.91 -2.37
N TYR A 244 2.13 1.40 -3.51
CA TYR A 244 1.48 0.33 -4.26
C TYR A 244 1.18 -0.91 -3.39
N ASP A 245 -0.11 -1.23 -3.29
CA ASP A 245 -0.66 -2.39 -2.56
C ASP A 245 -2.09 -2.71 -3.06
N ASP A 246 -2.18 -3.38 -4.21
CA ASP A 246 -3.45 -3.73 -4.84
C ASP A 246 -4.04 -5.00 -4.23
N SER A 247 -5.36 -4.98 -3.98
CA SER A 247 -6.12 -6.10 -3.43
C SER A 247 -7.43 -6.31 -4.19
N PHE A 248 -7.80 -7.58 -4.42
CA PHE A 248 -8.98 -7.96 -5.18
C PHE A 248 -9.75 -9.09 -4.48
N GLY A 249 -11.04 -8.84 -4.23
CA GLY A 249 -11.96 -9.85 -3.71
C GLY A 249 -12.29 -10.94 -4.73
N ILE A 250 -12.38 -12.18 -4.28
CA ILE A 250 -12.77 -13.34 -5.06
C ILE A 250 -14.14 -13.80 -4.57
N ASP A 251 -15.15 -13.57 -5.38
CA ASP A 251 -16.54 -13.96 -5.11
C ASP A 251 -16.99 -15.07 -6.07
N ASP A 252 -18.00 -15.83 -5.66
CA ASP A 252 -18.67 -16.78 -6.55
C ASP A 252 -19.73 -16.10 -7.45
N ALA A 253 -20.37 -16.88 -8.33
CA ALA A 253 -21.40 -16.36 -9.24
C ALA A 253 -22.66 -15.81 -8.52
N ASN A 254 -22.85 -16.12 -7.23
CA ASN A 254 -23.94 -15.61 -6.41
C ASN A 254 -23.52 -14.37 -5.59
N GLY A 255 -22.24 -13.96 -5.66
CA GLY A 255 -21.67 -12.89 -4.86
C GLY A 255 -21.23 -13.31 -3.47
N ASP A 256 -21.09 -14.62 -3.20
CA ASP A 256 -20.55 -15.10 -1.93
C ASP A 256 -19.03 -14.95 -1.91
N PHE A 257 -18.51 -14.20 -0.94
CA PHE A 257 -17.08 -14.03 -0.74
C PHE A 257 -16.38 -15.35 -0.40
N LEU A 258 -15.37 -15.70 -1.21
CA LEU A 258 -14.55 -16.90 -1.10
C LEU A 258 -13.14 -16.61 -0.58
N GLY A 259 -12.58 -15.45 -0.89
CA GLY A 259 -11.22 -15.08 -0.52
C GLY A 259 -10.77 -13.80 -1.19
N GLU A 260 -9.49 -13.50 -1.09
CA GLU A 260 -8.91 -12.26 -1.61
C GLU A 260 -7.49 -12.54 -2.11
N CYS A 261 -7.06 -11.85 -3.16
CA CYS A 261 -5.69 -11.92 -3.64
C CYS A 261 -5.18 -10.54 -4.04
N GLY A 262 -3.87 -10.34 -3.99
CA GLY A 262 -3.29 -9.05 -4.27
C GLY A 262 -1.80 -9.08 -4.53
N MET A 263 -1.25 -7.91 -4.83
CA MET A 263 0.18 -7.68 -4.96
C MET A 263 0.55 -6.34 -4.32
N GLY A 264 1.58 -6.35 -3.46
CA GLY A 264 2.07 -5.14 -2.79
C GLY A 264 3.59 -5.07 -2.71
N ILE A 265 4.11 -3.90 -2.36
CA ILE A 265 5.55 -3.68 -2.18
C ILE A 265 6.06 -4.46 -0.97
N SER A 266 7.05 -5.33 -1.19
CA SER A 266 7.69 -6.07 -0.11
C SER A 266 9.00 -5.42 0.34
N ASP A 267 9.81 -4.92 -0.60
CA ASP A 267 11.11 -4.32 -0.25
C ASP A 267 11.67 -3.37 -1.32
N ILE A 268 12.60 -2.52 -0.89
CA ILE A 268 13.25 -1.50 -1.73
C ILE A 268 14.78 -1.66 -1.72
N ILE A 269 15.44 -1.03 -2.68
CA ILE A 269 16.89 -0.93 -2.76
C ILE A 269 17.36 0.53 -2.80
N GLY A 270 18.44 0.81 -2.06
CA GLY A 270 19.02 2.15 -1.98
C GLY A 270 18.18 3.12 -1.16
N VAL A 271 18.35 4.41 -1.44
CA VAL A 271 17.67 5.51 -0.76
C VAL A 271 17.22 6.55 -1.79
N GLY A 272 16.24 7.38 -1.41
CA GLY A 272 15.71 8.47 -2.23
C GLY A 272 14.32 8.18 -2.79
N GLU A 273 13.72 9.22 -3.35
CA GLU A 273 12.41 9.17 -4.01
C GLU A 273 12.57 9.29 -5.54
N PRO A 274 11.75 8.60 -6.34
CA PRO A 274 10.78 7.59 -5.90
C PRO A 274 11.48 6.33 -5.36
N LYS A 275 10.79 5.58 -4.50
CA LYS A 275 11.30 4.33 -3.94
C LYS A 275 11.57 3.34 -5.06
N LYS A 276 12.76 2.77 -5.03
CA LYS A 276 13.21 1.78 -6.02
C LYS A 276 12.85 0.39 -5.50
N VAL A 277 11.65 -0.08 -5.85
CA VAL A 277 11.13 -1.36 -5.39
C VAL A 277 11.89 -2.51 -6.02
N CYS A 278 12.45 -3.40 -5.17
CA CYS A 278 13.20 -4.57 -5.61
C CYS A 278 12.47 -5.90 -5.34
N ALA A 279 11.39 -5.88 -4.56
CA ALA A 279 10.58 -7.06 -4.31
C ALA A 279 9.10 -6.71 -4.07
N PHE A 280 8.21 -7.60 -4.53
CA PHE A 280 6.77 -7.55 -4.32
C PHE A 280 6.30 -8.82 -3.61
N GLU A 281 5.26 -8.71 -2.80
CA GLU A 281 4.55 -9.87 -2.28
C GLU A 281 3.27 -10.07 -3.07
N ILE A 282 3.09 -11.27 -3.63
CA ILE A 282 1.81 -11.74 -4.16
C ILE A 282 1.23 -12.67 -3.12
N TRP A 283 -0.03 -12.44 -2.76
CA TRP A 283 -0.67 -13.17 -1.67
C TRP A 283 -2.07 -13.64 -2.06
N LEU A 284 -2.49 -14.72 -1.41
CA LEU A 284 -3.82 -15.33 -1.53
C LEU A 284 -4.34 -15.66 -0.13
N PHE A 285 -5.45 -15.04 0.22
CA PHE A 285 -6.26 -15.34 1.39
C PHE A 285 -7.51 -16.14 0.98
N ASP A 286 -7.86 -17.13 1.77
CA ASP A 286 -9.06 -17.96 1.58
C ASP A 286 -9.90 -17.90 2.85
N LYS A 287 -11.19 -17.62 2.71
CA LYS A 287 -12.14 -17.52 3.83
C LYS A 287 -12.20 -18.79 4.68
N ASN A 288 -11.93 -19.95 4.08
CA ASN A 288 -11.96 -21.26 4.72
C ASN A 288 -10.58 -21.73 5.19
N ASP A 289 -9.51 -20.96 4.96
CA ASP A 289 -8.16 -21.24 5.41
C ASP A 289 -7.70 -20.19 6.43
N VAL A 290 -6.98 -20.62 7.47
CA VAL A 290 -6.48 -19.73 8.52
C VAL A 290 -5.14 -19.07 8.15
N ARG A 291 -4.54 -19.46 7.01
CA ARG A 291 -3.25 -18.95 6.55
C ARG A 291 -3.38 -18.32 5.17
N THR A 292 -2.80 -17.13 5.04
CA THR A 292 -2.49 -16.51 3.76
C THR A 292 -1.27 -17.21 3.16
N VAL A 293 -1.37 -17.54 1.87
CA VAL A 293 -0.23 -18.03 1.08
C VAL A 293 0.40 -16.84 0.41
N THR A 294 1.70 -16.64 0.62
CA THR A 294 2.44 -15.50 0.08
C THR A 294 3.69 -15.98 -0.66
N LYS A 295 3.93 -15.40 -1.83
CA LYS A 295 5.17 -15.54 -2.60
C LYS A 295 5.79 -14.16 -2.78
N VAL A 296 7.11 -14.07 -2.63
CA VAL A 296 7.84 -12.81 -2.76
C VAL A 296 8.54 -12.80 -4.11
N LEU A 297 7.99 -12.06 -5.07
CA LEU A 297 8.62 -11.80 -6.35
C LEU A 297 9.80 -10.84 -6.16
N MET A 298 10.99 -11.25 -6.59
CA MET A 298 12.23 -10.49 -6.38
C MET A 298 12.88 -10.13 -7.72
N SER A 299 13.54 -8.98 -7.76
CA SER A 299 14.45 -8.62 -8.84
C SER A 299 15.63 -9.59 -8.92
N GLU A 300 16.33 -9.64 -10.05
CA GLU A 300 17.46 -10.54 -10.26
C GLU A 300 18.57 -10.30 -9.22
N ASP A 301 18.93 -9.03 -8.99
CA ASP A 301 19.90 -8.63 -7.98
C ASP A 301 19.47 -9.07 -6.59
N ALA A 302 18.23 -8.76 -6.19
CA ALA A 302 17.70 -9.11 -4.87
C ALA A 302 17.65 -10.63 -4.67
N PHE A 303 17.27 -11.40 -5.70
CA PHE A 303 17.20 -12.85 -5.62
C PHE A 303 18.60 -13.50 -5.57
N SER A 304 19.60 -12.87 -6.20
CA SER A 304 21.00 -13.36 -6.14
C SER A 304 21.64 -13.16 -4.76
N ASP A 305 21.17 -12.18 -3.98
CA ASP A 305 21.65 -11.90 -2.62
C ASP A 305 21.00 -12.83 -1.57
N GLU A 306 21.80 -13.75 -1.03
CA GLU A 306 21.36 -14.67 0.03
C GLU A 306 20.84 -13.95 1.29
N ALA A 307 21.46 -12.83 1.68
CA ALA A 307 21.03 -12.08 2.84
C ALA A 307 19.66 -11.43 2.58
N LYS A 308 19.46 -10.88 1.37
CA LYS A 308 18.17 -10.32 0.96
C LYS A 308 17.09 -11.41 0.94
N ARG A 309 17.34 -12.55 0.29
CA ARG A 309 16.41 -13.70 0.29
C ARG A 309 16.06 -14.18 1.69
N ALA A 310 17.06 -14.35 2.56
CA ALA A 310 16.83 -14.78 3.93
C ALA A 310 16.00 -13.77 4.73
N SER A 311 16.16 -12.46 4.47
CA SER A 311 15.37 -11.41 5.12
C SER A 311 13.90 -11.38 4.67
N LEU A 312 13.60 -11.78 3.43
CA LEU A 312 12.25 -11.80 2.87
C LEU A 312 11.53 -13.15 3.01
N ALA A 313 12.26 -14.24 3.25
CA ALA A 313 11.69 -15.58 3.46
C ALA A 313 10.60 -15.65 4.56
N PRO A 314 10.64 -14.85 5.65
CA PRO A 314 9.55 -14.81 6.63
C PRO A 314 8.25 -14.21 6.10
N LYS A 315 8.28 -13.41 5.02
CA LYS A 315 7.10 -12.81 4.39
C LYS A 315 6.40 -13.76 3.43
N GLY A 316 7.17 -14.62 2.76
CA GLY A 316 6.66 -15.59 1.79
C GLY A 316 7.80 -16.31 1.08
N GLU A 317 7.44 -17.27 0.23
CA GLU A 317 8.44 -18.02 -0.55
C GLU A 317 9.10 -17.11 -1.59
N PRO A 318 10.44 -16.95 -1.58
CA PRO A 318 11.14 -16.13 -2.57
C PRO A 318 11.06 -16.73 -3.98
N VAL A 319 10.74 -15.90 -4.97
CA VAL A 319 10.64 -16.28 -6.38
C VAL A 319 11.31 -15.21 -7.23
N LEU A 320 12.20 -15.62 -8.14
CA LEU A 320 12.76 -14.71 -9.15
C LEU A 320 11.65 -14.26 -10.13
N ALA A 321 11.48 -12.96 -10.30
CA ALA A 321 10.56 -12.39 -11.27
C ALA A 321 11.17 -12.47 -12.69
N GLU A 322 10.43 -13.07 -13.62
CA GLU A 322 10.84 -13.21 -15.02
C GLU A 322 9.61 -12.94 -15.91
N SER A 323 9.79 -12.21 -17.01
CA SER A 323 8.69 -11.94 -17.95
C SER A 323 8.10 -13.24 -18.49
N GLY A 324 6.77 -13.35 -18.50
CA GLY A 324 6.04 -14.54 -18.92
C GLY A 324 5.95 -15.65 -17.86
N LYS A 325 6.64 -15.52 -16.72
CA LYS A 325 6.62 -16.54 -15.67
C LYS A 325 5.25 -16.63 -15.03
N GLU A 326 4.81 -17.87 -14.81
CA GLU A 326 3.60 -18.20 -14.08
C GLU A 326 3.96 -18.63 -12.64
N ILE A 327 3.29 -18.03 -11.67
CA ILE A 327 3.47 -18.28 -10.24
C ILE A 327 2.14 -18.76 -9.67
N ILE A 328 2.15 -19.89 -8.97
CA ILE A 328 0.93 -20.53 -8.46
C ILE A 328 0.82 -20.34 -6.94
N LEU A 329 -0.33 -19.85 -6.47
CA LEU A 329 -0.70 -19.79 -5.06
C LEU A 329 -1.91 -20.70 -4.83
N GLU A 330 -1.83 -21.61 -3.86
CA GLU A 330 -2.90 -22.55 -3.56
C GLU A 330 -3.21 -22.60 -2.06
N THR A 331 -4.49 -22.46 -1.73
CA THR A 331 -5.02 -22.70 -0.38
C THR A 331 -5.81 -24.01 -0.36
N ALA A 332 -6.61 -24.20 0.70
CA ALA A 332 -7.56 -25.29 0.79
C ALA A 332 -8.62 -25.27 -0.34
N SER A 333 -9.19 -24.11 -0.67
CA SER A 333 -10.34 -24.01 -1.59
C SER A 333 -10.13 -23.09 -2.79
N LEU A 334 -9.02 -22.37 -2.86
CA LEU A 334 -8.70 -21.47 -3.96
C LEU A 334 -7.35 -21.80 -4.60
N HIS A 335 -7.28 -21.52 -5.89
CA HIS A 335 -6.07 -21.58 -6.70
C HIS A 335 -5.96 -20.26 -7.46
N VAL A 336 -4.85 -19.54 -7.29
CA VAL A 336 -4.53 -18.34 -8.08
C VAL A 336 -3.28 -18.60 -8.91
N SER A 337 -3.39 -18.31 -10.20
CA SER A 337 -2.24 -18.19 -11.09
C SER A 337 -1.93 -16.70 -11.29
N ALA A 338 -0.70 -16.33 -10.94
CA ALA A 338 -0.14 -15.02 -11.14
C ALA A 338 0.86 -15.08 -12.30
N ARG A 339 0.51 -14.49 -13.45
CA ARG A 339 1.36 -14.48 -14.64
C ARG A 339 1.96 -13.09 -14.82
N ILE A 340 3.29 -13.02 -14.89
CA ILE A 340 4.00 -11.77 -15.20
C ILE A 340 3.81 -11.48 -16.69
N VAL A 341 2.99 -10.49 -17.02
CA VAL A 341 2.64 -10.15 -18.40
C VAL A 341 3.66 -9.19 -19.01
N ASP A 342 4.09 -8.20 -18.23
CA ASP A 342 5.13 -7.26 -18.61
C ASP A 342 6.01 -6.93 -17.40
N MET A 343 7.29 -6.69 -17.65
CA MET A 343 8.27 -6.41 -16.63
C MET A 343 9.42 -5.61 -17.23
N GLN A 344 9.73 -4.47 -16.62
CA GLN A 344 10.83 -3.62 -17.02
C GLN A 344 11.64 -3.23 -15.79
N TYR A 345 12.95 -3.47 -15.82
CA TYR A 345 13.84 -2.98 -14.78
C TYR A 345 14.15 -1.50 -14.96
N GLY A 346 14.35 -0.80 -13.84
CA GLY A 346 14.81 0.57 -13.84
C GLY A 346 16.31 0.67 -14.12
N GLY A 347 16.71 1.74 -14.79
CA GLY A 347 18.11 2.09 -15.01
C GLY A 347 18.66 3.03 -13.92
N GLY A 348 19.95 3.33 -14.00
CA GLY A 348 20.59 4.37 -13.17
C GLY A 348 21.84 3.87 -12.43
N PRO A 349 22.21 4.52 -11.31
CA PRO A 349 23.47 4.25 -10.61
C PRO A 349 23.43 3.03 -9.68
N LEU A 350 22.29 2.34 -9.56
CA LEU A 350 22.16 1.10 -8.80
C LEU A 350 22.66 -0.11 -9.62
N PRO A 351 22.87 -1.28 -8.99
CA PRO A 351 23.18 -2.52 -9.72
C PRO A 351 22.17 -2.77 -10.85
N GLN A 352 22.61 -3.46 -11.90
CA GLN A 352 21.70 -3.81 -12.99
C GLN A 352 20.61 -4.76 -12.49
N ASN A 353 19.42 -4.66 -13.10
CA ASN A 353 18.29 -5.54 -12.80
C ASN A 353 17.91 -5.56 -11.31
N SER A 354 18.12 -4.45 -10.60
CA SER A 354 17.97 -4.41 -9.15
C SER A 354 16.62 -3.91 -8.65
N PHE A 355 15.90 -3.13 -9.45
CA PHE A 355 14.58 -2.61 -9.11
C PHE A 355 13.71 -2.48 -10.35
N PHE A 356 12.40 -2.46 -10.17
CA PHE A 356 11.43 -2.43 -11.27
C PHE A 356 11.08 -0.98 -11.63
N ASN A 357 11.03 -0.71 -12.93
CA ASN A 357 10.39 0.48 -13.48
C ASN A 357 8.88 0.24 -13.68
N GLN A 358 8.54 -0.98 -14.10
CA GLN A 358 7.17 -1.44 -14.29
C GLN A 358 7.10 -2.94 -14.01
N LEU A 359 6.01 -3.39 -13.40
CA LEU A 359 5.67 -4.80 -13.26
C LEU A 359 4.17 -4.97 -13.42
N THR A 360 3.73 -5.70 -14.45
CA THR A 360 2.33 -6.00 -14.72
C THR A 360 2.07 -7.49 -14.53
N VAL A 361 1.11 -7.81 -13.67
CA VAL A 361 0.74 -9.18 -13.32
C VAL A 361 -0.74 -9.40 -13.57
N GLU A 362 -1.06 -10.50 -14.26
CA GLU A 362 -2.42 -11.02 -14.38
C GLU A 362 -2.63 -12.04 -13.26
N LEU A 363 -3.66 -11.83 -12.44
CA LEU A 363 -4.09 -12.75 -11.39
C LEU A 363 -5.38 -13.43 -11.85
N SER A 364 -5.36 -14.74 -12.08
CA SER A 364 -6.56 -15.53 -12.39
C SER A 364 -6.87 -16.46 -11.22
N ALA A 365 -8.11 -16.44 -10.75
CA ALA A 365 -8.55 -17.22 -9.60
C ALA A 365 -9.52 -18.34 -10.00
N TRP A 366 -9.37 -19.52 -9.41
CA TRP A 366 -10.27 -20.66 -9.57
C TRP A 366 -10.62 -21.25 -8.21
N ARG A 367 -11.78 -21.89 -8.14
CA ARG A 367 -12.10 -22.79 -7.03
C ARG A 367 -11.28 -24.07 -7.17
N LYS A 368 -10.66 -24.49 -6.08
CA LYS A 368 -10.02 -25.80 -5.97
C LYS A 368 -11.10 -26.81 -5.56
N GLY A 369 -11.27 -27.83 -6.40
CA GLY A 369 -12.28 -28.88 -6.26
C GLY A 369 -11.97 -29.91 -5.18
#